data_AF-A0A4R0L1V0-F1
#
_entry.id   AF-A0A4R0L1V0-F1
#
_cell.length_a   1.000
_cell.length_b   1.000
_cell.length_c   1.000
_cell.angle_alpha   90.00
_cell.angle_beta   90.00
_cell.angle_gamma   90.00
#
_symmetry.space_group_name_H-M   'P 1'
#
loop_
_entity.id
_entity.type
_entity.pdbx_description
1 polymer ?
#
loop_
_entity_poly.entity_id
_entity_poly.type
_entity_poly.pdbx_seq_one_letter_code
_entity_poly.pdbx_strand_id
1 'polypeptide(L)' 'MEVVKGNPTPEELAALVAVIAARSAAAAVPAEPDRASDWATYWRHARRPLHPGPGRWRASAHP' A
#
# COMPACT_ATOMS: atom_id res chain seq x y z
N MET A 1 17.37 3.82 -8.99
CA MET A 1 16.85 3.45 -7.65
C MET A 1 18.01 3.63 -6.70
N GLU A 2 17.91 4.52 -5.73
CA GLU A 2 19.02 4.90 -4.86
C GLU A 2 18.61 4.73 -3.40
N VAL A 3 19.53 4.23 -2.57
CA VAL A 3 19.31 4.07 -1.14
C VAL A 3 19.50 5.42 -0.46
N VAL A 4 18.39 6.02 -0.02
CA VAL A 4 18.41 7.37 0.59
C VAL A 4 18.92 7.34 2.04
N LYS A 5 19.03 6.16 2.66
CA LYS A 5 19.51 6.00 4.04
C LYS A 5 20.13 4.62 4.28
N GLY A 6 21.28 4.57 4.97
CA GLY A 6 22.05 3.35 5.24
C GLY A 6 23.20 3.15 4.24
N ASN A 7 24.08 2.18 4.50
CA ASN A 7 25.19 1.82 3.62
C ASN A 7 25.26 0.29 3.45
N PRO A 8 24.27 -0.32 2.76
CA PRO A 8 24.30 -1.75 2.50
C PRO A 8 25.44 -2.08 1.52
N THR A 9 26.02 -3.26 1.63
CA THR A 9 26.93 -3.73 0.59
C THR A 9 26.15 -4.01 -0.71
N PRO A 10 26.82 -4.03 -1.87
CA PRO A 10 26.18 -4.39 -3.14
C PRO A 10 25.44 -5.73 -3.09
N GLU A 11 26.00 -6.70 -2.35
CA GLU A 11 25.43 -8.04 -2.17
C GLU A 11 24.15 -8.01 -1.34
N GLU A 12 24.13 -7.24 -0.25
CA GLU A 12 22.94 -7.06 0.58
C GLU A 12 21.80 -6.39 -0.19
N LEU A 13 22.13 -5.36 -0.98
CA LEU A 13 21.16 -4.69 -1.85
C LEU A 13 20.61 -5.67 -2.91
N ALA A 14 21.49 -6.45 -3.55
CA ALA A 14 21.08 -7.45 -4.54
C ALA A 14 20.17 -8.52 -3.93
N ALA A 15 20.50 -9.02 -2.74
CA ALA A 15 19.70 -10.00 -2.02
C ALA A 15 18.30 -9.45 -1.69
N LEU A 16 18.21 -8.21 -1.20
CA LEU A 16 16.93 -7.57 -0.89
C LEU A 16 16.06 -7.42 -2.15
N VAL A 17 16.63 -6.94 -3.24
CA VAL A 17 15.92 -6.77 -4.52
C VAL A 17 15.43 -8.13 -5.04
N ALA A 18 16.26 -9.17 -4.97
CA ALA A 18 15.88 -10.52 -5.40
C ALA A 18 14.69 -11.07 -4.59
N VAL A 19 14.67 -10.88 -3.27
CA VAL A 19 13.55 -11.29 -2.40
C VAL A 19 12.26 -10.54 -2.75
N ILE A 20 12.34 -9.22 -2.93
CA ILE A 20 11.17 -8.40 -3.30
C ILE A 20 10.63 -8.86 -4.66
N ALA A 21 11.49 -9.03 -5.66
CA ALA A 21 11.10 -9.46 -7.00
C ALA A 21 10.44 -10.85 -6.98
N ALA A 22 11.02 -11.81 -6.25
CA ALA A 22 10.45 -13.15 -6.10
C ALA A 22 9.06 -13.11 -5.45
N ARG A 23 8.88 -12.30 -4.40
CA ARG A 23 7.58 -12.12 -3.74
C ARG A 23 6.55 -11.46 -4.67
N SER A 24 6.95 -10.43 -5.42
CA SER A 24 6.08 -9.75 -6.38
C SER A 24 5.63 -10.68 -7.50
N ALA A 25 6.53 -11.52 -8.02
CA ALA A 25 6.21 -12.51 -9.04
C ALA A 25 5.21 -13.57 -8.51
N ALA A 26 5.37 -14.00 -7.25
CA ALA A 26 4.43 -14.93 -6.60
C ALA A 26 3.06 -14.30 -6.29
N ALA A 27 2.98 -12.96 -6.17
CA ALA A 27 1.76 -12.22 -5.89
C ALA A 27 0.93 -11.89 -7.15
N ALA A 28 1.32 -12.39 -8.33
CA ALA A 28 0.56 -12.23 -9.57
C ALA A 28 -0.75 -13.06 -9.54
N VAL A 29 -1.69 -12.64 -8.71
CA VAL A 29 -3.09 -13.08 -8.75
C VAL A 29 -3.76 -12.29 -9.88
N PRO A 30 -4.69 -12.89 -10.67
CA PRO A 30 -5.46 -12.13 -11.66
C PRO A 30 -6.07 -10.90 -11.00
N ALA A 31 -5.94 -9.74 -11.67
CA ALA A 31 -6.50 -8.49 -11.18
C ALA A 31 -8.02 -8.65 -11.02
N GLU A 32 -8.49 -8.71 -9.77
CA GLU A 32 -9.87 -8.41 -9.43
C GLU A 32 -10.19 -7.04 -10.07
N PRO A 33 -11.41 -6.81 -10.62
CA PRO A 33 -11.78 -5.49 -11.09
C PRO A 33 -11.43 -4.47 -10.00
N ASP A 34 -10.69 -3.43 -10.40
CA ASP A 34 -10.15 -2.40 -9.52
C ASP A 34 -11.32 -1.69 -8.82
N ARG A 35 -11.78 -2.27 -7.70
CA ARG A 35 -12.71 -1.60 -6.81
C ARG A 35 -11.93 -0.43 -6.29
N ALA A 36 -12.31 0.76 -6.74
CA ALA A 36 -11.81 2.00 -6.20
C ALA A 36 -11.84 1.85 -4.67
N SER A 37 -10.65 1.94 -4.07
CA SER A 37 -10.53 1.82 -2.62
C SER A 37 -11.50 2.78 -1.94
N ASP A 38 -11.92 2.46 -0.72
CA ASP A 38 -12.71 3.40 0.07
C ASP A 38 -11.99 4.76 0.25
N TRP A 39 -10.67 4.79 0.01
CA TRP A 39 -9.83 5.99 -0.06
C TRP A 39 -9.95 6.78 -1.38
N ALA A 40 -10.14 6.11 -2.52
CA ALA A 40 -10.30 6.71 -3.84
C ALA A 40 -11.72 7.23 -4.10
N THR A 41 -12.64 7.11 -3.14
CA THR A 41 -14.03 7.46 -3.38
C THR A 41 -14.28 8.96 -3.46
N TYR A 42 -14.82 9.41 -4.59
CA TYR A 42 -15.05 10.83 -4.90
C TYR A 42 -15.78 11.63 -3.80
N TRP A 43 -16.74 11.03 -3.09
CA TRP A 43 -17.47 11.73 -2.02
C TRP A 43 -16.62 12.06 -0.78
N ARG A 44 -15.42 11.48 -0.61
CA ARG A 44 -14.48 11.88 0.45
C ARG A 44 -13.68 13.14 0.08
N HIS A 45 -13.60 13.49 -1.21
CA HIS A 45 -13.05 14.79 -1.64
C HIS A 45 -14.00 15.96 -1.33
N ALA A 46 -15.30 15.67 -1.17
CA ALA A 46 -16.22 16.61 -0.54
C ALA A 46 -15.91 16.65 0.96
N ARG A 47 -15.24 17.72 1.42
CA ARG A 47 -14.87 17.94 2.83
C ARG A 47 -16.12 17.87 3.73
N ARG A 48 -16.39 16.70 4.29
CA ARG A 48 -17.36 16.51 5.36
C ARG A 48 -16.61 16.42 6.69
N PRO A 49 -17.10 17.08 7.75
CA PRO A 49 -16.54 16.92 9.08
C PRO A 49 -16.48 15.44 9.49
N LEU A 50 -15.33 15.00 10.00
CA LEU A 50 -15.20 13.68 10.60
C LEU A 50 -15.91 13.69 11.95
N HIS A 51 -16.99 12.93 12.07
CA HIS A 51 -17.69 12.75 13.34
C HIS A 51 -17.07 11.57 14.11
N PRO A 52 -16.51 11.80 15.31
CA PRO A 52 -16.04 10.72 16.17
C PRO A 52 -17.22 9.85 16.62
N GLY A 53 -17.01 8.53 16.69
CA GLY A 53 -18.04 7.58 17.15
C GLY A 53 -17.60 6.12 17.06
N PRO A 54 -18.31 5.20 17.73
CA PRO A 54 -18.02 3.77 17.70
C PRO A 54 -17.94 3.24 16.26
N GLY A 55 -16.89 2.46 15.95
CA GLY A 55 -16.69 1.86 14.63
C GLY A 55 -16.12 2.77 13.54
N ARG A 56 -16.03 4.09 13.76
CA ARG A 56 -15.56 5.04 12.72
C ARG A 56 -14.06 4.93 12.41
N TRP A 57 -13.27 4.47 13.38
CA TRP A 57 -11.85 4.11 13.18
C TRP A 57 -11.67 2.84 12.35
N ARG A 58 -12.63 1.90 12.35
CA ARG A 58 -12.51 0.67 11.55
C ARG A 58 -12.72 0.96 10.05
N ALA A 59 -13.55 1.95 9.74
CA ALA A 59 -13.82 2.39 8.38
C ALA A 59 -12.67 3.14 7.68
N SER A 60 -11.56 3.41 8.39
CA SER A 60 -10.32 3.93 7.76
C SER A 60 -9.37 2.83 7.29
N ALA A 61 -9.60 1.58 7.70
CA ALA A 61 -8.75 0.43 7.37
C ALA A 61 -9.45 -0.57 6.44
N HIS A 62 -10.65 -0.24 5.95
CA HIS A 62 -11.36 -1.05 4.97
C HIS A 62 -10.73 -0.83 3.57
N PRO A 63 -10.59 -1.86 2.73
CA PRO A 63 -10.02 -1.76 1.39
C PRO A 63 -10.74 -0.72 0.52
#